data_AF-E0E744-F1
#
_entry.id   AF-E0E744-F1
#
_cell.length_a   1.000
_cell.length_b   1.000
_cell.length_c   1.000
_cell.angle_alpha   90.00
_cell.angle_beta   90.00
_cell.angle_gamma   90.00
#
_symmetry.space_group_name_H-M   'P 1'
#
loop_
_entity.id
_entity.type
_entity.pdbx_description
1 polymer ?
#
loop_
_entity_poly.entity_id
_entity_poly.type
_entity_poly.pdbx_seq_one_letter_code
_entity_poly.pdbx_strand_id
1 'polypeptide(L)'
;MKITPLSQARRFIQDESGVYTVMGGLLALPILALIFVSLESAGIIQDQARLSDSLEQAVLSLTAENNNGRKDNDYKLSGSSNKENDSFDISSEVGKRDSQMVTTFVKAFLPQTNDDKMNLIPICKTVNNTSGKGHTSSSEVTCTVSGTIEHKSWFPLKVGTVEVIPQQVDVASKSKAFKKNTFNIPIDLMVVADLSGSMKDGIKGEKLKGGTNSKIYILREVLKELADKSLFTQEANEYNRIGITAFAMGAEHPKENKCVLPFVLQNNLHEMSKSKIKQYLTSSHKSLRRTEFVDNFVALLDTEATLNSIGKPNYDIIFPKSSICLEGLKKASQFWYTKEEKEKFRNRVDSLKANGGTLASSGLLTASNQMLSEKSRSEELNQETKRVILVLSDGNDDMSNLNLADLERNSIPFTNFSRITKNLILGKKEDLSSTTTSNKAYYNRHSTFNYNTYLTNKTKDISRKGMCSIIQEKLNTLNKDKNTKLVFVEFGYRSESADAWKTCVGNGNYFYADNRESLLNSFKQAIGETDDVGRSIN
;
A
#
# COMPACT_ATOMS: atom_id res chain seq x y z
N MET A 1 -18.31 66.75 -76.33
CA MET A 1 -18.93 65.42 -76.12
C MET A 1 -18.43 64.49 -77.23
N LYS A 2 -17.56 63.53 -76.91
CA LYS A 2 -17.22 62.38 -77.79
C LYS A 2 -17.33 61.15 -76.91
N ILE A 3 -18.21 60.23 -77.29
CA ILE A 3 -18.62 59.05 -76.55
C ILE A 3 -17.62 57.92 -76.84
N THR A 4 -17.01 57.35 -75.82
CA THR A 4 -16.20 56.12 -75.87
C THR A 4 -17.11 54.89 -76.06
N PRO A 5 -16.74 53.89 -76.88
CA PRO A 5 -17.68 52.84 -77.27
C PRO A 5 -17.80 51.72 -76.22
N LEU A 6 -19.05 51.27 -76.03
CA LEU A 6 -19.60 50.31 -75.06
C LEU A 6 -19.00 48.88 -75.06
N SER A 7 -17.98 48.58 -75.86
CA SER A 7 -17.48 47.21 -76.07
C SER A 7 -16.50 46.73 -74.99
N GLN A 8 -15.76 47.64 -74.36
CA GLN A 8 -14.80 47.29 -73.29
C GLN A 8 -15.49 46.94 -71.97
N ALA A 9 -16.63 47.57 -71.65
CA ALA A 9 -17.36 47.33 -70.41
C ALA A 9 -17.98 45.92 -70.33
N ARG A 10 -18.42 45.35 -71.48
CA ARG A 10 -18.96 43.98 -71.53
C ARG A 10 -17.90 42.90 -71.33
N ARG A 11 -16.68 43.13 -71.82
CA ARG A 11 -15.53 42.21 -71.60
C ARG A 11 -15.06 42.20 -70.16
N PHE A 12 -15.08 43.34 -69.47
CA PHE A 12 -14.70 43.42 -68.06
C PHE A 12 -15.66 42.69 -67.11
N ILE A 13 -16.96 42.66 -67.44
CA ILE A 13 -17.99 41.99 -66.62
C ILE A 13 -17.97 40.45 -66.78
N GLN A 14 -17.40 39.92 -67.87
CA GLN A 14 -17.30 38.47 -68.12
C GLN A 14 -15.97 37.85 -67.67
N ASP A 15 -15.02 38.65 -67.21
CA ASP A 15 -13.69 38.19 -66.80
C ASP A 15 -13.63 37.99 -65.27
N GLU A 16 -14.07 36.82 -64.80
CA GLU A 16 -14.12 36.48 -63.36
C GLU A 16 -12.71 36.30 -62.74
N SER A 17 -11.65 36.25 -63.55
CA SER A 17 -10.27 36.03 -63.08
C SER A 17 -9.75 37.15 -62.15
N GLY A 18 -10.23 38.38 -62.35
CA GLY A 18 -9.89 39.53 -61.50
C GLY A 18 -10.61 39.53 -60.15
N VAL A 19 -11.85 39.03 -60.10
CA VAL A 19 -12.68 39.01 -58.88
C VAL A 19 -12.09 38.06 -57.84
N TYR A 20 -11.63 36.87 -58.25
CA TYR A 20 -10.95 35.93 -57.35
C TYR A 20 -9.62 36.48 -56.82
N THR A 21 -8.91 37.28 -57.62
CA THR A 21 -7.66 37.93 -57.19
C THR A 21 -7.93 39.03 -56.15
N VAL A 22 -8.97 39.84 -56.36
CA VAL A 22 -9.38 40.90 -55.41
C VAL A 22 -9.94 40.32 -54.12
N MET A 23 -10.83 39.32 -54.21
CA MET A 23 -11.36 38.60 -53.04
C MET A 23 -10.25 37.84 -52.31
N GLY A 24 -9.33 37.20 -53.03
CA GLY A 24 -8.16 36.53 -52.47
C GLY A 24 -7.26 37.50 -51.70
N GLY A 25 -6.97 38.67 -52.26
CA GLY A 25 -6.22 39.71 -51.57
C GLY A 25 -6.92 40.26 -50.32
N LEU A 26 -8.24 40.47 -50.40
CA LEU A 26 -9.05 40.93 -49.27
C LEU A 26 -9.16 39.88 -48.14
N LEU A 27 -9.22 38.59 -48.48
CA LEU A 27 -9.32 37.48 -47.51
C LEU A 27 -7.96 37.03 -46.96
N ALA A 28 -6.87 37.23 -47.70
CA ALA A 28 -5.53 36.82 -47.25
C ALA A 28 -5.11 37.54 -45.95
N LEU A 29 -5.39 38.83 -45.83
CA LEU A 29 -5.06 39.63 -44.65
C LEU A 29 -5.75 39.14 -43.36
N PRO A 30 -7.08 38.96 -43.30
CA PRO A 30 -7.75 38.45 -42.10
C PRO A 30 -7.36 37.01 -41.77
N ILE A 31 -7.13 36.15 -42.78
CA ILE A 31 -6.67 34.77 -42.54
C ILE A 31 -5.28 34.78 -41.91
N LEU A 32 -4.35 35.59 -42.44
CA LEU A 32 -3.00 35.71 -41.90
C LEU A 32 -3.01 36.28 -40.46
N ALA A 33 -3.86 37.28 -40.19
CA ALA A 33 -4.04 37.81 -38.85
C ALA A 33 -4.55 36.76 -37.85
N LEU A 34 -5.52 35.92 -38.26
CA LEU A 34 -6.02 34.81 -37.44
C LEU A 34 -4.94 33.77 -37.15
N ILE A 35 -4.07 33.46 -38.13
CA ILE A 35 -2.94 32.56 -37.93
C ILE A 35 -1.96 33.14 -36.90
N PHE A 36 -1.61 34.43 -36.99
CA PHE A 36 -0.72 35.06 -36.02
C PHE A 36 -1.32 35.08 -34.60
N VAL A 37 -2.59 35.44 -34.46
CA VAL A 37 -3.28 35.39 -33.15
C VAL A 37 -3.30 33.96 -32.59
N SER A 38 -3.52 32.95 -33.45
CA SER A 38 -3.54 31.54 -33.04
C SER A 38 -2.16 31.07 -32.58
N LEU A 39 -1.10 31.42 -33.31
CA LEU A 39 0.28 31.08 -32.95
C LEU A 39 0.71 31.77 -31.65
N GLU A 40 0.34 33.03 -31.47
CA GLU A 40 0.61 33.81 -30.27
C GLU A 40 -0.10 33.21 -29.04
N SER A 41 -1.40 32.89 -29.19
CA SER A 41 -2.17 32.26 -28.12
C SER A 41 -1.58 30.91 -27.73
N ALA A 42 -1.13 30.11 -28.70
CA ALA A 42 -0.45 28.85 -28.44
C ALA A 42 0.89 29.05 -27.71
N GLY A 43 1.67 30.08 -28.06
CA GLY A 43 2.91 30.44 -27.38
C GLY A 43 2.71 30.81 -25.91
N ILE A 44 1.72 31.66 -25.63
CA ILE A 44 1.37 32.06 -24.26
C ILE A 44 0.94 30.84 -23.42
N ILE A 45 0.06 29.99 -23.97
CA ILE A 45 -0.41 28.79 -23.27
C ILE A 45 0.75 27.81 -23.02
N GLN A 46 1.67 27.69 -23.97
CA GLN A 46 2.84 26.83 -23.83
C GLN A 46 3.78 27.33 -22.73
N ASP A 47 4.05 28.63 -22.66
CA ASP A 47 4.88 29.22 -21.61
C ASP A 47 4.18 29.12 -20.24
N GLN A 48 2.86 29.24 -20.19
CA GLN A 48 2.09 29.00 -18.96
C GLN A 48 2.18 27.54 -18.49
N ALA A 49 2.08 26.58 -19.40
CA ALA A 49 2.21 25.15 -19.08
C ALA A 49 3.62 24.83 -18.57
N ARG A 50 4.66 25.32 -19.27
CA ARG A 50 6.06 25.16 -18.85
C ARG A 50 6.34 25.81 -17.49
N LEU A 51 5.77 26.99 -17.26
CA LEU A 51 5.86 27.65 -15.96
C LEU A 51 5.22 26.76 -14.89
N SER A 52 4.00 26.26 -15.11
CA SER A 52 3.33 25.34 -14.19
C SER A 52 4.17 24.11 -13.84
N ASP A 53 4.67 23.40 -14.86
CA ASP A 53 5.51 22.21 -14.67
C ASP A 53 6.80 22.54 -13.90
N SER A 54 7.43 23.69 -14.19
CA SER A 54 8.63 24.13 -13.49
C SER A 54 8.36 24.44 -12.02
N LEU A 55 7.20 25.03 -11.70
CA LEU A 55 6.80 25.34 -10.33
C LEU A 55 6.45 24.08 -9.54
N GLU A 56 5.88 23.06 -10.18
CA GLU A 56 5.66 21.74 -9.57
C GLU A 56 6.97 21.07 -9.14
N GLN A 57 7.96 21.06 -10.01
CA GLN A 57 9.28 20.50 -9.67
C GLN A 57 9.97 21.34 -8.58
N ALA A 58 9.86 22.66 -8.67
CA ALA A 58 10.41 23.56 -7.68
C ALA A 58 9.78 23.35 -6.30
N VAL A 59 8.45 23.25 -6.20
CA VAL A 59 7.76 23.09 -4.92
C VAL A 59 8.06 21.73 -4.28
N LEU A 60 8.21 20.66 -5.07
CA LEU A 60 8.66 19.35 -4.58
C LEU A 60 10.07 19.44 -3.98
N SER A 61 10.99 20.09 -4.69
CA SER A 61 12.37 20.29 -4.22
C SER A 61 12.42 21.14 -2.95
N LEU A 62 11.64 22.23 -2.87
CA LEU A 62 11.51 23.05 -1.67
C LEU A 62 10.95 22.26 -0.48
N THR A 63 9.92 21.42 -0.69
CA THR A 63 9.38 20.59 0.40
C THR A 63 10.41 19.59 0.93
N ALA A 64 11.30 19.08 0.07
CA ALA A 64 12.37 18.18 0.47
C ALA A 64 13.46 18.92 1.25
N GLU A 65 13.83 20.13 0.82
CA GLU A 65 14.92 20.93 1.40
C GLU A 65 14.49 21.83 2.58
N ASN A 66 13.21 21.88 2.94
CA ASN A 66 12.69 22.75 3.99
C ASN A 66 13.47 22.64 5.32
N ASN A 67 13.91 23.79 5.86
CA ASN A 67 14.76 23.85 7.06
C ASN A 67 14.00 23.61 8.37
N ASN A 68 12.72 23.99 8.44
CA ASN A 68 11.94 23.95 9.68
C ASN A 68 11.57 22.52 10.12
N GLY A 69 11.61 21.57 9.18
CA GLY A 69 11.33 20.16 9.43
C GLY A 69 12.57 19.29 9.65
N ARG A 70 13.78 19.86 9.70
CA ARG A 70 15.04 19.11 9.85
C ARG A 70 15.33 18.72 11.30
N LYS A 71 16.00 17.58 11.50
CA LYS A 71 16.47 17.13 12.82
C LYS A 71 17.60 18.04 13.32
N ASP A 72 17.89 18.01 14.62
CA ASP A 72 18.95 18.85 15.21
C ASP A 72 20.37 18.43 14.81
N ASN A 73 20.54 17.20 14.32
CA ASN A 73 21.78 16.69 13.75
C ASN A 73 21.89 16.93 12.23
N ASP A 74 20.83 17.41 11.58
CA ASP A 74 20.88 17.80 10.17
C ASP A 74 21.36 19.25 10.06
N TYR A 75 22.09 19.54 8.98
CA TYR A 75 22.51 20.90 8.69
C TYR A 75 21.28 21.81 8.51
N LYS A 76 21.18 22.86 9.35
CA LYS A 76 20.18 23.93 9.26
C LYS A 76 20.90 25.24 8.92
N LEU A 77 20.47 25.93 7.87
CA LEU A 77 20.95 27.28 7.58
C LEU A 77 20.55 28.24 8.70
N SER A 78 21.42 29.20 9.00
CA SER A 78 21.20 30.24 10.00
C SER A 78 20.33 31.37 9.45
N GLY A 79 19.45 31.93 10.28
CA GLY A 79 18.53 32.98 9.87
C GLY A 79 17.10 32.49 9.94
N SER A 80 16.26 33.26 10.65
CA SER A 80 14.92 32.87 11.07
C SER A 80 14.16 32.11 9.99
N SER A 81 13.77 30.88 10.31
CA SER A 81 12.51 30.33 9.84
C SER A 81 11.47 31.44 9.93
N ASN A 82 10.95 31.94 8.80
CA ASN A 82 10.10 33.14 8.74
C ASN A 82 9.23 33.25 9.99
N LYS A 83 9.48 34.30 10.81
CA LYS A 83 8.90 34.45 12.16
C LYS A 83 7.38 34.55 12.14
N GLU A 84 6.78 34.67 10.96
CA GLU A 84 5.37 34.43 10.71
C GLU A 84 5.28 33.49 9.51
N ASN A 85 4.59 32.37 9.69
CA ASN A 85 4.49 31.22 8.80
C ASN A 85 3.85 31.49 7.40
N ASP A 86 3.76 32.75 6.96
CA ASP A 86 2.99 33.15 5.77
C ASP A 86 3.66 34.25 4.90
N SER A 87 4.90 34.70 5.18
CA SER A 87 5.59 35.71 4.37
C SER A 87 6.95 35.23 3.84
N PHE A 88 7.23 35.50 2.56
CA PHE A 88 8.52 35.23 1.91
C PHE A 88 9.50 36.38 2.19
N ASP A 89 10.66 36.07 2.76
CA ASP A 89 11.74 37.04 3.02
C ASP A 89 13.02 36.66 2.27
N ILE A 90 13.24 37.32 1.13
CA ILE A 90 14.42 37.12 0.28
C ILE A 90 15.74 37.57 0.94
N SER A 91 15.69 38.35 2.03
CA SER A 91 16.90 38.82 2.71
C SER A 91 17.53 37.74 3.60
N SER A 92 16.74 36.75 4.03
CA SER A 92 17.19 35.61 4.83
C SER A 92 18.04 34.62 4.02
N GLU A 93 18.96 33.89 4.66
CA GLU A 93 19.75 32.84 3.98
C GLU A 93 18.84 31.74 3.38
N VAL A 94 17.74 31.42 4.08
CA VAL A 94 16.73 30.46 3.62
C VAL A 94 15.99 30.99 2.40
N GLY A 95 15.54 32.25 2.43
CA GLY A 95 14.85 32.87 1.31
C GLY A 95 15.73 33.04 0.06
N LYS A 96 17.03 33.31 0.23
CA LYS A 96 17.99 33.33 -0.89
C LYS A 96 18.14 31.96 -1.54
N ARG A 97 18.30 30.90 -0.74
CA ARG A 97 18.36 29.51 -1.23
C ARG A 97 17.07 29.13 -1.95
N ASP A 98 15.92 29.36 -1.31
CA ASP A 98 14.62 28.95 -1.86
C ASP A 98 14.33 29.70 -3.17
N SER A 99 14.64 31.00 -3.23
CA SER A 99 14.57 31.79 -4.46
C SER A 99 15.47 31.25 -5.56
N GLN A 100 16.73 30.91 -5.22
CA GLN A 100 17.68 30.36 -6.19
C GLN A 100 17.22 28.99 -6.71
N MET A 101 16.68 28.12 -5.86
CA MET A 101 16.14 26.82 -6.25
C MET A 101 15.00 27.00 -7.26
N VAL A 102 13.99 27.82 -6.93
CA VAL A 102 12.86 28.06 -7.85
C VAL A 102 13.34 28.67 -9.17
N THR A 103 14.19 29.69 -9.10
CA THR A 103 14.73 30.35 -10.31
C THR A 103 15.45 29.36 -11.22
N THR A 104 16.21 28.42 -10.63
CA THR A 104 16.91 27.38 -11.38
C THR A 104 15.94 26.44 -12.11
N PHE A 105 14.87 26.00 -11.45
CA PHE A 105 13.84 25.18 -12.10
C PHE A 105 13.09 25.96 -13.19
N VAL A 106 12.67 27.19 -12.94
CA VAL A 106 11.99 28.02 -13.94
C VAL A 106 12.89 28.22 -15.17
N LYS A 107 14.17 28.56 -14.99
CA LYS A 107 15.12 28.70 -16.10
C LYS A 107 15.37 27.42 -16.89
N ALA A 108 15.31 26.25 -16.24
CA ALA A 108 15.50 24.98 -16.93
C ALA A 108 14.37 24.71 -17.94
N PHE A 109 13.14 25.16 -17.63
CA PHE A 109 11.97 24.98 -18.51
C PHE A 109 11.74 26.19 -19.44
N LEU A 110 12.14 27.39 -19.00
CA LEU A 110 11.94 28.68 -19.67
C LEU A 110 13.25 29.48 -19.72
N PRO A 111 14.28 29.01 -20.47
CA PRO A 111 15.59 29.65 -20.52
C PRO A 111 15.58 31.04 -21.19
N GLN A 112 14.54 31.34 -21.96
CA GLN A 112 14.38 32.62 -22.67
C GLN A 112 13.96 33.79 -21.77
N THR A 113 13.49 33.50 -20.57
CA THR A 113 12.98 34.51 -19.65
C THR A 113 14.14 35.15 -18.87
N ASN A 114 14.14 36.48 -18.78
CA ASN A 114 15.15 37.24 -18.03
C ASN A 114 14.84 37.22 -16.53
N ASP A 115 15.88 37.12 -15.71
CA ASP A 115 15.81 37.05 -14.24
C ASP A 115 15.07 38.25 -13.65
N ASP A 116 15.39 39.45 -14.12
CA ASP A 116 14.78 40.71 -13.64
C ASP A 116 13.28 40.81 -13.94
N LYS A 117 12.78 39.93 -14.81
CA LYS A 117 11.38 39.85 -15.24
C LYS A 117 10.66 38.64 -14.66
N MET A 118 11.31 37.88 -13.78
CA MET A 118 10.70 36.80 -13.02
C MET A 118 10.31 37.32 -11.64
N ASN A 119 9.03 37.18 -11.28
CA ASN A 119 8.59 37.39 -9.91
C ASN A 119 8.18 36.06 -9.31
N LEU A 120 9.06 35.48 -8.48
CA LEU A 120 8.91 34.15 -7.89
C LEU A 120 8.80 34.27 -6.37
N ILE A 121 7.72 33.73 -5.81
CA ILE A 121 7.41 33.84 -4.38
C ILE A 121 7.25 32.42 -3.81
N PRO A 122 8.32 31.83 -3.26
CA PRO A 122 8.27 30.58 -2.52
C PRO A 122 7.87 30.81 -1.06
N ILE A 123 6.87 30.08 -0.58
CA ILE A 123 6.41 30.12 0.81
C ILE A 123 6.31 28.70 1.33
N CYS A 124 7.03 28.37 2.40
CA CYS A 124 6.94 27.09 3.08
C CYS A 124 6.48 27.29 4.53
N LYS A 125 5.38 26.62 4.89
CA LYS A 125 4.78 26.62 6.21
C LYS A 125 4.95 25.26 6.86
N THR A 126 5.45 25.22 8.09
CA THR A 126 5.58 23.97 8.86
C THR A 126 4.67 24.04 10.07
N VAL A 127 3.72 23.12 10.16
CA VAL A 127 2.85 22.96 11.32
C VAL A 127 3.37 21.78 12.13
N ASN A 128 3.83 22.06 13.35
CA ASN A 128 4.25 21.04 14.30
C ASN A 128 3.08 20.73 15.24
N ASN A 129 2.65 19.47 15.27
CA ASN A 129 1.75 18.95 16.28
C ASN A 129 2.57 18.16 17.31
N THR A 130 2.71 18.72 18.50
CA THR A 130 3.29 18.05 19.67
C THR A 130 2.16 17.52 20.56
N SER A 131 2.06 16.21 20.76
CA SER A 131 1.17 15.67 21.81
C SER A 131 1.83 15.88 23.19
N GLY A 132 1.01 16.02 24.23
CA GLY A 132 1.34 16.60 25.54
C GLY A 132 2.42 15.93 26.40
N LYS A 133 3.23 15.00 25.87
CA LYS A 133 4.43 14.46 26.52
C LYS A 133 5.73 14.68 25.73
N GLY A 134 5.70 15.37 24.59
CA GLY A 134 6.91 15.71 23.83
C GLY A 134 7.53 14.55 23.02
N HIS A 135 6.93 13.35 23.04
CA HIS A 135 7.44 12.18 22.31
C HIS A 135 6.82 11.99 20.91
N THR A 136 5.77 12.72 20.55
CA THR A 136 5.20 12.75 19.19
C THR A 136 5.33 14.14 18.60
N SER A 137 6.25 14.30 17.65
CA SER A 137 6.26 15.43 16.72
C SER A 137 5.81 14.90 15.36
N SER A 138 4.62 15.31 14.93
CA SER A 138 4.29 15.28 13.51
C SER A 138 4.48 16.69 12.96
N SER A 139 5.20 16.80 11.85
CA SER A 139 5.33 18.07 11.14
C SER A 139 4.71 17.92 9.76
N GLU A 140 3.80 18.83 9.43
CA GLU A 140 3.28 18.96 8.08
C GLU A 140 3.90 20.21 7.46
N VAL A 141 4.74 20.00 6.45
CA VAL A 141 5.34 21.06 5.65
C VAL A 141 4.47 21.24 4.42
N THR A 142 3.94 22.44 4.22
CA THR A 142 3.25 22.84 2.99
C THR A 142 4.06 23.94 2.32
N CYS A 143 4.57 23.68 1.12
CA CYS A 143 5.21 24.71 0.31
C CYS A 143 4.29 25.10 -0.85
N THR A 144 4.34 26.37 -1.20
CA THR A 144 3.62 26.96 -2.32
C THR A 144 4.59 27.87 -3.07
N VAL A 145 4.60 27.79 -4.39
CA VAL A 145 5.36 28.71 -5.22
C VAL A 145 4.39 29.39 -6.17
N SER A 146 4.34 30.72 -6.11
CA SER A 146 3.65 31.54 -7.12
C SER A 146 4.71 32.18 -8.01
N GLY A 147 4.51 32.16 -9.32
CA GLY A 147 5.44 32.74 -10.27
C GLY A 147 4.72 33.53 -11.36
N THR A 148 5.27 34.70 -11.70
CA THR A 148 4.89 35.46 -12.89
C THR A 148 6.12 35.67 -13.77
N ILE A 149 5.97 35.43 -15.07
CA ILE A 149 7.00 35.66 -16.09
C ILE A 149 6.45 36.57 -17.19
N GLU A 150 7.34 37.29 -17.85
CA GLU A 150 7.02 38.07 -19.05
C GLU A 150 7.15 37.19 -20.31
N HIS A 151 6.03 36.92 -20.98
CA HIS A 151 6.02 36.35 -22.33
C HIS A 151 6.28 37.46 -23.35
N LYS A 152 7.25 37.25 -24.24
CA LYS A 152 7.52 38.16 -25.36
C LYS A 152 6.82 37.68 -26.60
N SER A 153 5.87 38.48 -27.07
CA SER A 153 5.08 38.16 -28.24
C SER A 153 5.93 38.05 -29.50
N TRP A 154 5.67 37.03 -30.31
CA TRP A 154 6.40 36.79 -31.56
C TRP A 154 5.93 37.74 -32.66
N PHE A 155 4.65 38.11 -32.63
CA PHE A 155 4.01 38.93 -33.66
C PHE A 155 3.17 40.06 -33.06
N PRO A 156 3.79 41.08 -32.42
CA PRO A 156 3.04 42.21 -31.89
C PRO A 156 2.32 42.97 -33.00
N LEU A 157 1.02 43.23 -32.81
CA LEU A 157 0.15 43.82 -33.82
C LEU A 157 -0.65 44.99 -33.22
N LYS A 158 -0.47 46.17 -33.82
CA LYS A 158 -1.30 47.36 -33.56
C LYS A 158 -2.14 47.70 -34.77
N VAL A 159 -3.44 47.86 -34.58
CA VAL A 159 -4.39 48.29 -35.63
C VAL A 159 -4.98 49.62 -35.20
N GLY A 160 -4.51 50.71 -35.82
CA GLY A 160 -4.86 52.07 -35.40
C GLY A 160 -4.35 52.35 -33.99
N THR A 161 -5.27 52.62 -33.05
CA THR A 161 -4.98 52.86 -31.64
C THR A 161 -5.15 51.61 -30.75
N VAL A 162 -5.60 50.48 -31.31
CA VAL A 162 -5.86 49.25 -30.56
C VAL A 162 -4.66 48.31 -30.69
N GLU A 163 -4.10 47.89 -29.56
CA GLU A 163 -3.14 46.78 -29.50
C GLU A 163 -3.92 45.46 -29.53
N VAL A 164 -3.87 44.77 -30.66
CA VAL A 164 -4.56 43.48 -30.86
C VAL A 164 -3.71 42.34 -30.29
N ILE A 165 -2.40 42.41 -30.51
CA ILE A 165 -1.40 41.55 -29.87
C ILE A 165 -0.40 42.49 -29.18
N PRO A 166 -0.36 42.51 -27.84
CA PRO A 166 0.59 43.36 -27.11
C PRO A 166 2.03 42.92 -27.38
N GLN A 167 3.01 43.73 -27.01
CA GLN A 167 4.43 43.33 -27.15
C GLN A 167 4.84 42.30 -26.09
N GLN A 168 4.15 42.32 -24.95
CA GLN A 168 4.48 41.54 -23.77
C GLN A 168 3.21 41.18 -23.03
N VAL A 169 3.16 39.97 -22.47
CA VAL A 169 2.05 39.47 -21.65
C VAL A 169 2.61 38.82 -20.40
N ASP A 170 2.09 39.20 -19.23
CA ASP A 170 2.44 38.53 -17.99
C ASP A 170 1.70 37.19 -17.88
N VAL A 171 2.47 36.12 -17.69
CA VAL A 171 1.97 34.76 -17.50
C VAL A 171 2.22 34.36 -16.06
N ALA A 172 1.15 34.01 -15.35
CA ALA A 172 1.21 33.62 -13.95
C ALA A 172 0.80 32.15 -13.75
N SER A 173 1.48 31.47 -12.83
CA SER A 173 1.11 30.14 -12.36
C SER A 173 1.42 29.98 -10.87
N LYS A 174 0.83 28.95 -10.26
CA LYS A 174 0.99 28.63 -8.85
C LYS A 174 0.96 27.12 -8.66
N SER A 175 1.90 26.60 -7.88
CA SER A 175 1.95 25.18 -7.51
C SER A 175 2.09 25.01 -5.99
N LYS A 176 1.64 23.85 -5.49
CA LYS A 176 1.62 23.51 -4.07
C LYS A 176 2.05 22.06 -3.85
N ALA A 177 2.91 21.83 -2.87
CA ALA A 177 3.22 20.49 -2.40
C ALA A 177 3.19 20.41 -0.87
N PHE A 178 2.97 19.22 -0.35
CA PHE A 178 3.03 18.95 1.07
C PHE A 178 3.89 17.72 1.39
N LYS A 179 4.58 17.77 2.52
CA LYS A 179 5.36 16.67 3.11
C LYS A 179 4.87 16.44 4.54
N LYS A 180 4.46 15.21 4.85
CA LYS A 180 4.05 14.80 6.20
C LYS A 180 5.14 13.97 6.83
N ASN A 181 5.77 14.54 7.83
CA ASN A 181 6.83 13.94 8.60
C ASN A 181 6.27 13.47 9.93
N THR A 182 5.88 12.19 10.01
CA THR A 182 5.57 11.51 11.28
C THR A 182 6.87 11.02 11.92
N PHE A 183 7.65 11.93 12.51
CA PHE A 183 8.99 11.58 12.98
C PHE A 183 9.02 10.82 14.31
N ASN A 184 7.91 10.70 15.04
CA ASN A 184 8.00 10.08 16.35
C ASN A 184 6.68 9.47 16.85
N ILE A 185 5.81 8.97 15.96
CA ILE A 185 4.65 8.18 16.40
C ILE A 185 5.13 6.77 16.75
N PRO A 186 4.84 6.24 17.95
CA PRO A 186 5.15 4.86 18.30
C PRO A 186 4.56 3.87 17.30
N ILE A 187 5.38 2.92 16.86
CA ILE A 187 4.99 1.87 15.91
C ILE A 187 4.76 0.56 16.68
N ASP A 188 3.56 0.03 16.53
CA ASP A 188 3.18 -1.33 16.91
C ASP A 188 3.18 -2.21 15.67
N LEU A 189 4.29 -2.93 15.41
CA LEU A 189 4.40 -3.83 14.27
C LEU A 189 4.10 -5.28 14.68
N MET A 190 2.95 -5.80 14.27
CA MET A 190 2.60 -7.22 14.42
C MET A 190 2.90 -7.99 13.15
N VAL A 191 3.93 -8.83 13.19
CA VAL A 191 4.28 -9.71 12.08
C VAL A 191 3.52 -11.03 12.22
N VAL A 192 2.65 -11.32 11.27
CA VAL A 192 1.93 -12.58 11.15
C VAL A 192 2.71 -13.45 10.17
N ALA A 193 3.51 -14.37 10.70
CA ALA A 193 4.54 -15.08 9.96
C ALA A 193 4.10 -16.50 9.60
N ASP A 194 4.04 -16.78 8.29
CA ASP A 194 3.87 -18.12 7.75
C ASP A 194 5.11 -18.97 8.05
N LEU A 195 4.89 -20.06 8.76
CA LEU A 195 5.89 -21.08 9.07
C LEU A 195 5.46 -22.44 8.50
N SER A 196 4.75 -22.47 7.38
CA SER A 196 4.42 -23.69 6.66
C SER A 196 5.65 -24.43 6.13
N GLY A 197 5.44 -25.66 5.64
CA GLY A 197 6.50 -26.48 5.04
C GLY A 197 7.17 -25.83 3.83
N SER A 198 6.42 -25.09 3.01
CA SER A 198 6.93 -24.40 1.80
C SER A 198 7.99 -23.34 2.14
N MET A 199 7.99 -22.83 3.37
CA MET A 199 8.99 -21.87 3.85
C MET A 199 10.39 -22.47 4.03
N LYS A 200 10.55 -23.81 3.96
CA LYS A 200 11.87 -24.48 3.88
C LYS A 200 12.47 -24.43 2.48
N ASP A 201 11.66 -24.20 1.46
CA ASP A 201 12.09 -24.18 0.07
C ASP A 201 12.78 -22.85 -0.26
N GLY A 202 13.43 -22.81 -1.42
CA GLY A 202 13.94 -21.57 -1.99
C GLY A 202 12.81 -20.69 -2.53
N ILE A 203 13.17 -19.47 -2.94
CA ILE A 203 12.19 -18.46 -3.36
C ILE A 203 11.38 -18.93 -4.57
N LYS A 204 12.00 -19.65 -5.52
CA LYS A 204 11.35 -20.17 -6.72
C LYS A 204 10.66 -21.53 -6.49
N GLY A 205 10.57 -21.98 -5.24
CA GLY A 205 9.96 -23.26 -4.86
C GLY A 205 10.91 -24.46 -4.98
N GLU A 206 12.20 -24.23 -5.22
CA GLU A 206 13.20 -25.28 -5.31
C GLU A 206 13.47 -25.93 -3.94
N LYS A 207 13.55 -27.27 -3.92
CA LYS A 207 13.91 -28.01 -2.71
C LYS A 207 15.40 -27.83 -2.42
N LEU A 208 15.72 -27.15 -1.32
CA LEU A 208 17.10 -26.87 -0.92
C LEU A 208 17.69 -28.01 -0.08
N LYS A 209 18.94 -28.40 -0.37
CA LYS A 209 19.76 -29.28 0.47
C LYS A 209 20.67 -28.42 1.34
N GLY A 210 20.20 -28.03 2.52
CA GLY A 210 20.93 -27.13 3.43
C GLY A 210 20.28 -25.75 3.51
N GLY A 211 20.21 -25.20 4.74
CA GLY A 211 19.25 -24.15 5.12
C GLY A 211 19.60 -22.70 4.73
N THR A 212 20.77 -22.45 4.16
CA THR A 212 21.17 -21.12 3.68
C THR A 212 20.43 -20.81 2.38
N ASN A 213 19.65 -19.72 2.36
CA ASN A 213 18.77 -19.25 1.26
C ASN A 213 17.32 -19.78 1.23
N SER A 214 16.88 -20.52 2.25
CA SER A 214 15.45 -20.83 2.39
C SER A 214 14.61 -19.58 2.67
N LYS A 215 13.32 -19.58 2.30
CA LYS A 215 12.40 -18.48 2.61
C LYS A 215 12.40 -18.13 4.10
N ILE A 216 12.37 -19.13 4.99
CA ILE A 216 12.44 -18.92 6.43
C ILE A 216 13.76 -18.29 6.89
N TYR A 217 14.89 -18.64 6.25
CA TYR A 217 16.18 -18.02 6.54
C TYR A 217 16.16 -16.53 6.18
N ILE A 218 15.67 -16.19 5.00
CA ILE A 218 15.54 -14.80 4.53
C ILE A 218 14.63 -13.99 5.46
N LEU A 219 13.49 -14.56 5.85
CA LEU A 219 12.57 -13.93 6.80
C LEU A 219 13.26 -13.59 8.13
N ARG A 220 14.01 -14.53 8.70
CA ARG A 220 14.73 -14.30 9.96
C ARG A 220 15.73 -13.15 9.82
N GLU A 221 16.49 -13.11 8.73
CA GLU A 221 17.47 -12.05 8.48
C GLU A 221 16.80 -10.68 8.29
N VAL A 222 15.69 -10.61 7.56
CA VAL A 222 14.93 -9.36 7.38
C VAL A 222 14.33 -8.87 8.70
N LEU A 223 13.77 -9.76 9.52
CA LEU A 223 13.21 -9.38 10.83
C LEU A 223 14.27 -8.83 11.78
N LYS A 224 15.45 -9.46 11.82
CA LYS A 224 16.58 -8.95 12.60
C LYS A 224 17.03 -7.59 12.09
N GLU A 225 17.22 -7.45 10.78
CA GLU A 225 17.65 -6.19 10.19
C GLU A 225 16.64 -5.06 10.42
N LEU A 226 15.34 -5.32 10.27
CA LEU A 226 14.29 -4.35 10.52
C LEU A 226 14.26 -3.90 11.99
N ALA A 227 14.37 -4.85 12.93
CA ALA A 227 14.45 -4.52 14.34
C ALA A 227 15.69 -3.66 14.64
N ASP A 228 16.85 -4.05 14.11
CA ASP A 228 18.13 -3.40 14.39
C ASP A 228 18.29 -2.02 13.76
N LYS A 229 17.83 -1.86 12.51
CA LYS A 229 18.11 -0.70 11.67
C LYS A 229 16.91 0.24 11.48
N SER A 230 15.69 -0.18 11.81
CA SER A 230 14.50 0.67 11.67
C SER A 230 13.79 0.89 13.00
N LEU A 231 13.41 -0.17 13.72
CA LEU A 231 12.52 -0.03 14.88
C LEU A 231 13.23 0.32 16.20
N PHE A 232 14.43 -0.20 16.42
CA PHE A 232 15.16 -0.09 17.70
C PHE A 232 16.45 0.71 17.62
N THR A 233 16.58 1.59 16.61
CA THR A 233 17.72 2.50 16.49
C THR A 233 17.70 3.56 17.60
N GLN A 234 18.79 4.33 17.72
CA GLN A 234 18.84 5.47 18.65
C GLN A 234 17.84 6.57 18.27
N GLU A 235 17.56 6.71 16.97
CA GLU A 235 16.69 7.74 16.40
C GLU A 235 15.20 7.33 16.38
N ALA A 236 14.90 6.04 16.54
CA ALA A 236 13.54 5.54 16.55
C ALA A 236 12.83 5.85 17.87
N ASN A 237 11.50 5.97 17.81
CA ASN A 237 10.66 6.18 18.99
C ASN A 237 10.89 5.06 20.03
N GLU A 238 11.12 5.45 21.29
CA GLU A 238 11.42 4.51 22.37
C GLU A 238 10.27 3.55 22.70
N TYR A 239 9.04 3.91 22.35
CA TYR A 239 7.84 3.09 22.56
C TYR A 239 7.52 2.17 21.39
N ASN A 240 8.37 2.12 20.35
CA ASN A 240 8.25 1.13 19.29
C ASN A 240 8.28 -0.29 19.86
N ARG A 241 7.37 -1.13 19.36
CA ARG A 241 7.33 -2.54 19.70
C ARG A 241 7.01 -3.40 18.48
N ILE A 242 7.61 -4.59 18.46
CA ILE A 242 7.39 -5.60 17.43
C ILE A 242 6.87 -6.89 18.08
N GLY A 243 5.91 -7.55 17.44
CA GLY A 243 5.37 -8.84 17.86
C GLY A 243 5.39 -9.83 16.71
N ILE A 244 5.43 -11.13 17.02
CA ILE A 244 5.38 -12.20 16.01
C ILE A 244 4.28 -13.19 16.38
N THR A 245 3.27 -13.29 15.53
CA THR A 245 2.29 -14.38 15.55
C THR A 245 2.67 -15.39 14.48
N ALA A 246 3.26 -16.50 14.89
CA ALA A 246 3.57 -17.60 14.00
C ALA A 246 2.31 -18.38 13.65
N PHE A 247 2.16 -18.77 12.38
CA PHE A 247 1.08 -19.65 11.94
C PHE A 247 1.56 -20.69 10.93
N ALA A 248 0.77 -21.75 10.82
CA ALA A 248 0.85 -22.80 9.83
C ALA A 248 -0.62 -23.17 9.52
N MET A 249 -1.02 -24.44 9.65
CA MET A 249 -2.44 -24.81 9.61
C MET A 249 -3.26 -24.13 10.72
N GLY A 250 -2.63 -23.82 11.84
CA GLY A 250 -3.19 -22.98 12.90
C GLY A 250 -2.17 -21.98 13.40
N ALA A 251 -2.60 -21.04 14.22
CA ALA A 251 -1.73 -20.04 14.82
C ALA A 251 -1.20 -20.49 16.17
N GLU A 252 -0.08 -19.91 16.60
CA GLU A 252 0.44 -20.13 17.95
C GLU A 252 -0.55 -19.65 19.01
N HIS A 253 -0.86 -20.51 19.98
CA HIS A 253 -1.68 -20.12 21.11
C HIS A 253 -0.93 -19.06 21.95
N PRO A 254 -1.56 -17.92 22.28
CA PRO A 254 -0.89 -16.84 23.02
C PRO A 254 -0.38 -17.23 24.42
N LYS A 255 -1.16 -18.04 25.14
CA LYS A 255 -0.85 -18.48 26.52
C LYS A 255 -0.26 -19.89 26.65
N GLU A 256 -0.59 -20.83 25.77
CA GLU A 256 -0.22 -22.25 25.89
C GLU A 256 0.76 -22.67 24.80
N ASN A 257 1.55 -23.72 25.01
CA ASN A 257 2.43 -24.26 23.96
C ASN A 257 1.64 -25.15 22.96
N LYS A 258 0.62 -24.58 22.32
CA LYS A 258 -0.35 -25.27 21.46
C LYS A 258 -0.65 -24.46 20.20
N CYS A 259 -1.35 -25.07 19.26
CA CYS A 259 -1.94 -24.39 18.12
C CYS A 259 -3.43 -24.09 18.36
N VAL A 260 -3.93 -23.03 17.73
CA VAL A 260 -5.33 -22.63 17.75
C VAL A 260 -5.87 -22.43 16.35
N LEU A 261 -7.15 -22.78 16.17
CA LEU A 261 -7.95 -22.29 15.05
C LEU A 261 -8.98 -21.30 15.59
N PRO A 262 -8.87 -20.00 15.25
CA PRO A 262 -9.75 -18.96 15.77
C PRO A 262 -11.08 -18.88 15.01
N PHE A 263 -11.68 -20.04 14.71
CA PHE A 263 -12.94 -20.13 13.97
C PHE A 263 -14.06 -20.64 14.88
N VAL A 264 -15.27 -20.13 14.63
CA VAL A 264 -16.49 -20.66 15.24
C VAL A 264 -17.00 -21.80 14.37
N LEU A 265 -17.39 -22.91 15.00
CA LEU A 265 -17.95 -24.07 14.33
C LEU A 265 -19.48 -23.97 14.24
N GLN A 266 -20.07 -24.50 13.17
CA GLN A 266 -21.51 -24.60 13.02
C GLN A 266 -22.12 -25.57 14.06
N ASN A 267 -23.36 -25.30 14.46
CA ASN A 267 -24.08 -26.11 15.46
C ASN A 267 -24.43 -27.53 14.95
N ASN A 268 -24.61 -27.72 13.65
CA ASN A 268 -24.92 -29.01 13.01
C ASN A 268 -23.69 -29.60 12.33
N LEU A 269 -22.78 -30.15 13.14
CA LEU A 269 -21.43 -30.59 12.75
C LEU A 269 -21.34 -31.74 11.73
N HIS A 270 -22.34 -32.04 10.90
CA HIS A 270 -22.29 -33.09 9.86
C HIS A 270 -21.56 -34.37 10.33
N GLU A 271 -21.95 -34.91 11.49
CA GLU A 271 -21.36 -36.10 12.16
C GLU A 271 -19.93 -35.99 12.74
N MET A 272 -19.36 -34.78 12.77
CA MET A 272 -17.97 -34.51 13.16
C MET A 272 -17.82 -33.76 14.50
N SER A 273 -17.53 -34.47 15.58
CA SER A 273 -17.31 -33.84 16.89
C SER A 273 -16.01 -33.00 16.95
N LYS A 274 -15.97 -32.01 17.86
CA LYS A 274 -14.75 -31.25 18.21
C LYS A 274 -13.55 -32.16 18.54
N SER A 275 -13.80 -33.32 19.17
CA SER A 275 -12.75 -34.31 19.47
C SER A 275 -12.17 -34.97 18.23
N LYS A 276 -13.01 -35.32 17.24
CA LYS A 276 -12.55 -35.87 15.95
C LYS A 276 -11.71 -34.85 15.17
N ILE A 277 -12.13 -33.58 15.16
CA ILE A 277 -11.36 -32.49 14.53
C ILE A 277 -9.96 -32.40 15.15
N LYS A 278 -9.88 -32.37 16.49
CA LYS A 278 -8.59 -32.36 17.21
C LYS A 278 -7.73 -33.58 16.87
N GLN A 279 -8.34 -34.76 16.73
CA GLN A 279 -7.63 -35.98 16.35
C GLN A 279 -7.06 -35.89 14.92
N TYR A 280 -7.80 -35.37 13.95
CA TYR A 280 -7.30 -35.17 12.59
C TYR A 280 -6.20 -34.12 12.49
N LEU A 281 -6.22 -33.12 13.37
CA LEU A 281 -5.19 -32.07 13.44
C LEU A 281 -3.89 -32.53 14.14
N THR A 282 -3.92 -33.65 14.87
CA THR A 282 -2.79 -34.12 15.68
C THR A 282 -2.18 -35.43 15.18
N SER A 283 -2.98 -36.31 14.59
CA SER A 283 -2.55 -37.67 14.25
C SER A 283 -1.93 -37.79 12.86
N SER A 284 -0.86 -38.59 12.79
CA SER A 284 -0.23 -39.10 11.56
C SER A 284 -1.08 -40.18 10.86
N HIS A 285 -2.38 -40.30 11.17
CA HIS A 285 -3.18 -41.39 10.65
C HIS A 285 -3.33 -41.30 9.12
N LYS A 286 -2.76 -42.31 8.45
CA LYS A 286 -3.05 -42.66 7.05
C LYS A 286 -4.49 -43.19 6.99
N SER A 287 -5.50 -42.35 6.82
CA SER A 287 -6.84 -42.85 6.55
C SER A 287 -7.69 -41.91 5.69
N LEU A 288 -8.51 -42.53 4.84
CA LEU A 288 -9.73 -42.04 4.20
C LEU A 288 -10.43 -40.89 4.94
N ARG A 289 -10.56 -40.99 6.27
CA ARG A 289 -11.34 -40.04 7.07
C ARG A 289 -10.67 -38.67 7.20
N ARG A 290 -9.35 -38.61 7.04
CA ARG A 290 -8.62 -37.34 6.99
C ARG A 290 -8.89 -36.61 5.67
N THR A 291 -9.05 -37.35 4.57
CA THR A 291 -9.41 -36.80 3.27
C THR A 291 -10.81 -36.18 3.29
N GLU A 292 -11.78 -36.89 3.84
CA GLU A 292 -13.14 -36.38 4.03
C GLU A 292 -13.18 -35.14 4.93
N PHE A 293 -12.40 -35.13 6.01
CA PHE A 293 -12.23 -33.95 6.87
C PHE A 293 -11.67 -32.76 6.10
N VAL A 294 -10.60 -32.95 5.33
CA VAL A 294 -9.93 -31.91 4.54
C VAL A 294 -10.89 -31.29 3.52
N ASP A 295 -11.68 -32.09 2.79
CA ASP A 295 -12.64 -31.57 1.81
C ASP A 295 -13.77 -30.78 2.49
N ASN A 296 -14.29 -31.28 3.61
CA ASN A 296 -15.47 -30.72 4.27
C ASN A 296 -15.17 -29.70 5.37
N PHE A 297 -13.90 -29.41 5.69
CA PHE A 297 -13.55 -28.54 6.82
C PHE A 297 -14.21 -27.16 6.72
N VAL A 298 -14.28 -26.59 5.50
CA VAL A 298 -14.94 -25.31 5.23
C VAL A 298 -16.42 -25.32 5.63
N ALA A 299 -17.12 -26.44 5.39
CA ALA A 299 -18.53 -26.58 5.71
C ALA A 299 -18.79 -26.60 7.23
N LEU A 300 -17.78 -26.93 8.04
CA LEU A 300 -17.89 -26.91 9.50
C LEU A 300 -17.77 -25.51 10.08
N LEU A 301 -17.27 -24.54 9.32
CA LEU A 301 -17.01 -23.19 9.82
C LEU A 301 -18.26 -22.32 9.68
N ASP A 302 -18.59 -21.62 10.75
CA ASP A 302 -19.57 -20.53 10.74
C ASP A 302 -18.81 -19.23 10.45
N THR A 303 -18.86 -18.77 9.20
CA THR A 303 -18.14 -17.56 8.79
C THR A 303 -18.70 -16.32 9.48
N GLU A 304 -20.01 -16.21 9.63
CA GLU A 304 -20.66 -15.05 10.24
C GLU A 304 -20.32 -14.96 11.73
N ALA A 305 -20.48 -16.07 12.46
CA ALA A 305 -20.13 -16.12 13.87
C ALA A 305 -18.62 -15.92 14.10
N THR A 306 -17.77 -16.37 13.17
CA THR A 306 -16.32 -16.12 13.21
C THR A 306 -15.99 -14.63 13.04
N LEU A 307 -16.60 -13.94 12.07
CA LEU A 307 -16.41 -12.50 11.91
C LEU A 307 -16.89 -11.72 13.15
N ASN A 308 -18.00 -12.15 13.74
CA ASN A 308 -18.54 -11.56 14.97
C ASN A 308 -17.68 -11.84 16.21
N SER A 309 -16.90 -12.93 16.22
CA SER A 309 -16.02 -13.31 17.34
C SER A 309 -14.67 -12.58 17.34
N ILE A 310 -14.31 -11.87 16.27
CA ILE A 310 -13.07 -11.07 16.21
C ILE A 310 -12.97 -10.15 17.43
N GLY A 311 -11.83 -10.20 18.13
CA GLY A 311 -11.58 -9.52 19.40
C GLY A 311 -11.85 -10.36 20.66
N LYS A 312 -12.36 -11.60 20.52
CA LYS A 312 -12.56 -12.52 21.66
C LYS A 312 -11.44 -13.57 21.67
N PRO A 313 -10.52 -13.55 22.66
CA PRO A 313 -9.39 -14.48 22.72
C PRO A 313 -9.76 -15.87 23.28
N ASN A 314 -10.99 -16.33 23.06
CA ASN A 314 -11.44 -17.67 23.45
C ASN A 314 -11.56 -18.55 22.20
N TYR A 315 -10.92 -19.72 22.23
CA TYR A 315 -10.75 -20.55 21.05
C TYR A 315 -11.45 -21.90 21.20
N ASP A 316 -12.38 -22.17 20.29
CA ASP A 316 -13.05 -23.45 20.04
C ASP A 316 -12.10 -24.66 19.99
N ILE A 317 -11.06 -24.48 19.18
CA ILE A 317 -10.21 -25.55 18.69
C ILE A 317 -8.78 -25.23 19.11
N ILE A 318 -8.38 -25.86 20.22
CA ILE A 318 -7.01 -25.86 20.72
C ILE A 318 -6.47 -27.27 20.60
N PHE A 319 -5.29 -27.43 19.99
CA PHE A 319 -4.66 -28.72 19.76
C PHE A 319 -3.13 -28.64 19.94
N PRO A 320 -2.46 -29.73 20.37
CA PRO A 320 -1.00 -29.79 20.43
C PRO A 320 -0.33 -29.40 19.12
N LYS A 321 0.85 -28.78 19.21
CA LYS A 321 1.75 -28.61 18.07
C LYS A 321 2.04 -30.00 17.47
N SER A 322 1.96 -30.11 16.16
CA SER A 322 2.04 -31.37 15.41
C SER A 322 2.71 -31.12 14.07
N SER A 323 2.94 -32.18 13.29
CA SER A 323 3.55 -32.03 11.96
C SER A 323 2.81 -31.00 11.12
N ILE A 324 1.48 -30.91 11.17
CA ILE A 324 0.72 -29.93 10.39
C ILE A 324 0.71 -28.51 10.97
N CYS A 325 1.13 -28.31 12.22
CA CYS A 325 1.09 -27.00 12.88
C CYS A 325 2.24 -26.79 13.86
N LEU A 326 3.20 -25.94 13.46
CA LEU A 326 4.24 -25.35 14.31
C LEU A 326 5.08 -26.38 15.09
N GLU A 327 5.36 -27.53 14.48
CA GLU A 327 6.14 -28.60 15.10
C GLU A 327 7.51 -28.12 15.60
N GLY A 328 7.83 -28.41 16.86
CA GLY A 328 9.13 -28.09 17.44
C GLY A 328 9.36 -26.59 17.73
N LEU A 329 8.39 -25.72 17.45
CA LEU A 329 8.42 -24.32 17.87
C LEU A 329 8.12 -24.24 19.36
N LYS A 330 9.00 -23.64 20.15
CA LYS A 330 8.75 -23.38 21.58
C LYS A 330 7.76 -22.22 21.73
N LYS A 331 6.99 -22.23 22.82
CA LYS A 331 6.09 -21.13 23.20
C LYS A 331 6.87 -19.81 23.23
N ALA A 332 6.29 -18.75 22.68
CA ALA A 332 6.81 -17.40 22.86
C ALA A 332 6.88 -17.02 24.36
N SER A 333 7.97 -16.41 24.79
CA SER A 333 8.12 -15.88 26.16
C SER A 333 7.22 -14.67 26.40
N GLN A 334 6.93 -13.92 25.33
CA GLN A 334 6.16 -12.69 25.35
C GLN A 334 5.56 -12.40 23.97
N PHE A 335 4.54 -11.54 23.95
CA PHE A 335 3.80 -11.16 22.75
C PHE A 335 4.44 -9.99 22.00
N TRP A 336 4.87 -8.97 22.74
CA TRP A 336 5.58 -7.79 22.23
C TRP A 336 7.02 -7.77 22.71
N TYR A 337 7.89 -7.16 21.92
CA TYR A 337 9.30 -6.90 22.22
C TYR A 337 9.57 -5.42 21.99
N THR A 338 10.23 -4.78 22.96
CA THR A 338 10.67 -3.38 22.88
C THR A 338 12.17 -3.30 22.57
N LYS A 339 12.69 -2.07 22.48
CA LYS A 339 14.11 -1.78 22.24
C LYS A 339 15.03 -2.44 23.26
N GLU A 340 14.65 -2.46 24.53
CA GLU A 340 15.40 -3.09 25.63
C GLU A 340 15.44 -4.62 25.50
N GLU A 341 14.49 -5.19 24.77
CA GLU A 341 14.28 -6.63 24.62
C GLU A 341 14.74 -7.15 23.25
N LYS A 342 15.52 -6.35 22.53
CA LYS A 342 16.09 -6.67 21.21
C LYS A 342 16.75 -8.05 21.14
N GLU A 343 17.53 -8.43 22.15
CA GLU A 343 18.17 -9.76 22.17
C GLU A 343 17.16 -10.90 22.41
N LYS A 344 16.09 -10.68 23.20
CA LYS A 344 15.01 -11.65 23.33
C LYS A 344 14.27 -11.82 22.00
N PHE A 345 14.06 -10.72 21.27
CA PHE A 345 13.45 -10.75 19.94
C PHE A 345 14.31 -11.52 18.94
N ARG A 346 15.62 -11.27 18.89
CA ARG A 346 16.56 -12.03 18.03
C ARG A 346 16.51 -13.53 18.32
N ASN A 347 16.59 -13.91 19.59
CA ASN A 347 16.45 -15.31 20.01
C ASN A 347 15.12 -15.93 19.60
N ARG A 348 14.02 -15.16 19.68
CA ARG A 348 12.71 -15.59 19.19
C ARG A 348 12.73 -15.82 17.69
N VAL A 349 13.28 -14.89 16.91
CA VAL A 349 13.40 -15.00 15.45
C VAL A 349 14.24 -16.23 15.05
N ASP A 350 15.36 -16.47 15.73
CA ASP A 350 16.22 -17.64 15.47
C ASP A 350 15.52 -18.97 15.76
N SER A 351 14.57 -18.97 16.70
CA SER A 351 13.78 -20.16 17.04
C SER A 351 12.69 -20.52 16.03
N LEU A 352 12.33 -19.62 15.10
CA LEU A 352 11.20 -19.81 14.17
C LEU A 352 11.47 -20.93 13.18
N LYS A 353 10.80 -22.07 13.27
CA LYS A 353 10.98 -23.20 12.34
C LYS A 353 9.78 -23.35 11.43
N ALA A 354 10.05 -23.43 10.13
CA ALA A 354 9.07 -23.80 9.12
C ALA A 354 8.68 -25.28 9.26
N ASN A 355 7.41 -25.59 9.47
CA ASN A 355 6.79 -26.93 9.38
C ASN A 355 5.26 -26.84 9.39
N GLY A 356 4.60 -27.64 8.54
CA GLY A 356 3.15 -27.82 8.56
C GLY A 356 2.44 -27.30 7.32
N GLY A 357 1.11 -27.24 7.40
CA GLY A 357 0.28 -26.63 6.36
C GLY A 357 0.25 -25.11 6.47
N THR A 358 -0.60 -24.48 5.67
CA THR A 358 -0.79 -23.02 5.59
C THR A 358 -2.26 -22.67 5.77
N LEU A 359 -2.58 -21.80 6.73
CA LEU A 359 -3.90 -21.19 6.88
C LEU A 359 -3.77 -19.76 7.40
N ALA A 360 -3.57 -18.81 6.49
CA ALA A 360 -3.24 -17.42 6.79
C ALA A 360 -4.31 -16.69 7.62
N SER A 361 -5.60 -17.01 7.40
CA SER A 361 -6.69 -16.48 8.23
C SER A 361 -6.55 -16.85 9.71
N SER A 362 -5.98 -18.01 10.04
CA SER A 362 -5.74 -18.40 11.44
C SER A 362 -4.71 -17.46 12.11
N GLY A 363 -3.61 -17.17 11.42
CA GLY A 363 -2.57 -16.26 11.90
C GLY A 363 -3.11 -14.85 12.12
N LEU A 364 -3.80 -14.30 11.11
CA LEU A 364 -4.33 -12.94 11.16
C LEU A 364 -5.36 -12.77 12.28
N LEU A 365 -6.35 -13.67 12.37
CA LEU A 365 -7.36 -13.62 13.42
C LEU A 365 -6.76 -13.75 14.82
N THR A 366 -5.82 -14.68 15.04
CA THR A 366 -5.17 -14.83 16.34
C THR A 366 -4.35 -13.61 16.72
N ALA A 367 -3.59 -13.03 15.78
CA ALA A 367 -2.84 -11.80 16.00
C ALA A 367 -3.78 -10.63 16.36
N SER A 368 -4.85 -10.44 15.60
CA SER A 368 -5.84 -9.39 15.85
C SER A 368 -6.57 -9.58 17.17
N ASN A 369 -6.96 -10.81 17.52
CA ASN A 369 -7.59 -11.11 18.81
C ASN A 369 -6.68 -10.79 19.99
N GLN A 370 -5.37 -10.99 19.85
CA GLN A 370 -4.41 -10.59 20.88
C GLN A 370 -4.28 -9.08 20.99
N MET A 371 -4.09 -8.38 19.87
CA MET A 371 -4.01 -6.91 19.88
C MET A 371 -5.28 -6.26 20.43
N LEU A 372 -6.45 -6.80 20.08
CA LEU A 372 -7.75 -6.32 20.58
C LEU A 372 -8.02 -6.65 22.06
N SER A 373 -7.26 -7.58 22.64
CA SER A 373 -7.37 -7.93 24.07
C SER A 373 -6.55 -7.01 24.97
N GLU A 374 -5.67 -6.19 24.40
CA GLU A 374 -4.89 -5.19 25.13
C GLU A 374 -5.72 -3.94 25.44
N LYS A 375 -5.22 -3.11 26.36
CA LYS A 375 -5.72 -1.74 26.53
C LYS A 375 -5.33 -0.89 25.33
N SER A 376 -6.06 0.21 25.11
CA SER A 376 -5.71 1.21 24.10
C SER A 376 -4.28 1.71 24.31
N ARG A 377 -3.42 1.47 23.33
CA ARG A 377 -2.02 1.91 23.38
C ARG A 377 -1.93 3.42 23.25
N SER A 378 -2.80 4.01 22.43
CA SER A 378 -2.86 5.46 22.26
C SER A 378 -3.30 6.18 23.55
N GLU A 379 -4.22 5.59 24.32
CA GLU A 379 -4.59 6.13 25.64
C GLU A 379 -3.48 5.94 26.67
N GLU A 380 -2.84 4.77 26.71
CA GLU A 380 -1.75 4.46 27.64
C GLU A 380 -0.57 5.43 27.47
N LEU A 381 -0.19 5.71 26.23
CA LEU A 381 0.90 6.62 25.91
C LEU A 381 0.47 8.10 25.87
N ASN A 382 -0.84 8.38 25.90
CA ASN A 382 -1.41 9.72 25.71
C ASN A 382 -0.96 10.39 24.39
N GLN A 383 -0.84 9.60 23.33
CA GLN A 383 -0.45 10.02 21.98
C GLN A 383 -0.94 8.99 20.96
N GLU A 384 -1.12 9.40 19.70
CA GLU A 384 -1.49 8.45 18.66
C GLU A 384 -0.41 7.36 18.50
N THR A 385 -0.82 6.16 18.09
CA THR A 385 0.10 5.06 17.78
C THR A 385 -0.19 4.49 16.40
N LYS A 386 0.86 4.14 15.66
CA LYS A 386 0.75 3.53 14.33
C LYS A 386 0.77 2.02 14.48
N ARG A 387 -0.34 1.36 14.15
CA ARG A 387 -0.46 -0.10 14.24
C ARG A 387 -0.37 -0.70 12.85
N VAL A 388 0.62 -1.56 12.62
CA VAL A 388 0.81 -2.27 11.36
C VAL A 388 0.69 -3.76 11.61
N ILE A 389 -0.30 -4.41 11.00
CA ILE A 389 -0.38 -5.87 10.95
C ILE A 389 0.17 -6.29 9.59
N LEU A 390 1.36 -6.89 9.59
CA LEU A 390 2.02 -7.37 8.38
C LEU A 390 1.85 -8.89 8.30
N VAL A 391 1.03 -9.34 7.36
CA VAL A 391 0.86 -10.76 7.04
C VAL A 391 1.86 -11.14 5.95
N LEU A 392 2.72 -12.10 6.26
CA LEU A 392 3.65 -12.67 5.31
C LEU A 392 3.24 -14.11 5.03
N SER A 393 2.94 -14.42 3.77
CA SER A 393 2.59 -15.77 3.32
C SER A 393 2.83 -15.89 1.82
N ASP A 394 2.90 -17.13 1.32
CA ASP A 394 2.79 -17.38 -0.12
C ASP A 394 1.33 -17.32 -0.63
N GLY A 395 0.38 -17.08 0.28
CA GLY A 395 -1.05 -16.83 -0.02
C GLY A 395 -1.84 -18.08 -0.39
N ASN A 396 -1.20 -19.24 -0.50
CA ASN A 396 -1.84 -20.49 -0.88
C ASN A 396 -2.04 -21.36 0.35
N ASP A 397 -3.25 -21.29 0.92
CA ASP A 397 -3.59 -22.09 2.09
C ASP A 397 -3.71 -23.57 1.73
N ASP A 398 -3.00 -24.42 2.47
CA ASP A 398 -2.87 -25.84 2.19
C ASP A 398 -2.63 -26.70 3.45
N MET A 399 -2.60 -28.02 3.25
CA MET A 399 -2.33 -29.00 4.31
C MET A 399 -1.11 -29.88 4.01
N SER A 400 -0.12 -29.33 3.28
CA SER A 400 0.96 -30.06 2.60
C SER A 400 2.07 -30.58 3.54
N ASN A 401 1.70 -31.52 4.42
CA ASN A 401 2.59 -32.56 4.93
C ASN A 401 2.24 -33.95 4.38
N LEU A 402 1.31 -34.00 3.42
CA LEU A 402 1.03 -35.16 2.60
C LEU A 402 1.92 -35.05 1.35
N ASN A 403 2.64 -36.12 0.99
CA ASN A 403 3.50 -36.15 -0.20
C ASN A 403 2.78 -35.51 -1.40
N LEU A 404 3.31 -34.39 -1.93
CA LEU A 404 2.75 -33.67 -3.08
C LEU A 404 2.41 -34.61 -4.25
N ALA A 405 3.24 -35.64 -4.46
CA ALA A 405 3.07 -36.64 -5.51
C ALA A 405 1.80 -37.51 -5.38
N ASP A 406 1.20 -37.59 -4.19
CA ASP A 406 -0.06 -38.30 -3.90
C ASP A 406 -1.26 -37.33 -3.78
N LEU A 407 -1.09 -36.01 -3.88
CA LEU A 407 -2.19 -35.05 -3.86
C LEU A 407 -2.44 -34.42 -5.23
N GLU A 408 -1.37 -34.05 -5.97
CA GLU A 408 -1.46 -33.56 -7.35
C GLU A 408 -2.09 -34.60 -8.29
N ARG A 409 -1.91 -35.89 -8.00
CA ARG A 409 -2.43 -37.00 -8.82
C ARG A 409 -3.91 -37.30 -8.62
N ASN A 410 -4.51 -36.79 -7.53
CA ASN A 410 -5.76 -37.34 -6.98
C ASN A 410 -6.90 -36.31 -6.82
N SER A 411 -6.77 -35.13 -7.43
CA SER A 411 -7.85 -34.15 -7.65
C SER A 411 -8.63 -33.72 -6.40
N ILE A 412 -8.00 -33.71 -5.21
CA ILE A 412 -8.53 -33.00 -4.05
C ILE A 412 -7.88 -31.62 -4.07
N PRO A 413 -8.55 -30.60 -4.61
CA PRO A 413 -7.85 -29.38 -4.93
C PRO A 413 -7.49 -28.64 -3.63
N PHE A 414 -6.37 -27.92 -3.68
CA PHE A 414 -5.98 -26.83 -2.77
C PHE A 414 -7.14 -25.83 -2.47
N THR A 415 -8.20 -25.85 -3.27
CA THR A 415 -9.27 -24.84 -3.31
C THR A 415 -10.01 -24.64 -2.00
N ASN A 416 -10.14 -25.64 -1.13
CA ASN A 416 -11.05 -25.54 0.01
C ASN A 416 -10.45 -24.76 1.20
N PHE A 417 -9.15 -24.85 1.47
CA PHE A 417 -8.56 -24.06 2.57
C PHE A 417 -8.45 -22.58 2.20
N SER A 418 -8.03 -22.29 0.96
CA SER A 418 -8.01 -20.92 0.44
C SER A 418 -9.43 -20.33 0.37
N ARG A 419 -10.48 -21.15 0.18
CA ARG A 419 -11.89 -20.72 0.33
C ARG A 419 -12.21 -20.19 1.73
N ILE A 420 -11.66 -20.77 2.80
CA ILE A 420 -11.88 -20.27 4.18
C ILE A 420 -11.39 -18.83 4.30
N THR A 421 -10.14 -18.60 3.93
CA THR A 421 -9.54 -17.26 4.00
C THR A 421 -10.26 -16.28 3.06
N LYS A 422 -10.60 -16.71 1.83
CA LYS A 422 -11.36 -15.89 0.87
C LYS A 422 -12.76 -15.54 1.37
N ASN A 423 -13.48 -16.48 1.98
CA ASN A 423 -14.80 -16.26 2.55
C ASN A 423 -14.78 -15.26 3.71
N LEU A 424 -13.78 -15.37 4.59
CA LEU A 424 -13.57 -14.40 5.68
C LEU A 424 -13.20 -13.01 5.14
N ILE A 425 -12.29 -12.95 4.17
CA ILE A 425 -11.87 -11.68 3.54
C ILE A 425 -13.04 -11.00 2.81
N LEU A 426 -13.86 -11.75 2.09
CA LEU A 426 -14.94 -11.19 1.27
C LEU A 426 -16.30 -11.10 2.01
N GLY A 427 -16.41 -11.64 3.23
CA GLY A 427 -17.68 -11.66 3.96
C GLY A 427 -18.72 -12.59 3.32
N LYS A 428 -18.29 -13.77 2.85
CA LYS A 428 -19.12 -14.75 2.15
C LYS A 428 -19.26 -16.04 2.97
N LYS A 429 -20.38 -16.74 2.85
CA LYS A 429 -20.54 -18.12 3.33
C LYS A 429 -20.69 -19.10 2.18
N GLU A 430 -20.27 -20.34 2.41
CA GLU A 430 -20.55 -21.42 1.47
C GLU A 430 -22.06 -21.70 1.38
N ASP A 431 -22.55 -21.92 0.16
CA ASP A 431 -23.91 -22.42 -0.05
C ASP A 431 -23.87 -23.95 0.02
N LEU A 432 -24.14 -24.50 1.21
CA LEU A 432 -24.03 -25.93 1.45
C LEU A 432 -25.25 -26.68 0.87
N SER A 433 -25.01 -27.86 0.31
CA SER A 433 -26.08 -28.75 -0.13
C SER A 433 -26.80 -29.35 1.08
N SER A 434 -28.14 -29.38 1.05
CA SER A 434 -28.97 -29.99 2.10
C SER A 434 -28.90 -31.52 2.13
N THR A 435 -28.37 -32.13 1.06
CA THR A 435 -28.11 -33.58 0.93
C THR A 435 -26.66 -33.79 0.48
N THR A 436 -26.03 -34.91 0.85
CA THR A 436 -24.68 -35.23 0.37
C THR A 436 -24.71 -35.36 -1.15
N THR A 437 -23.96 -34.51 -1.85
CA THR A 437 -23.82 -34.62 -3.30
C THR A 437 -22.84 -35.76 -3.60
N SER A 438 -23.22 -36.63 -4.56
CA SER A 438 -22.54 -37.84 -5.05
C SER A 438 -21.11 -38.13 -4.56
N ASN A 439 -20.87 -39.38 -4.13
CA ASN A 439 -19.57 -40.02 -3.83
C ASN A 439 -18.39 -39.41 -4.63
N LYS A 440 -17.62 -38.50 -4.02
CA LYS A 440 -16.33 -38.08 -4.54
C LYS A 440 -15.34 -39.21 -4.34
N ALA A 441 -14.57 -39.54 -5.38
CA ALA A 441 -13.57 -40.60 -5.33
C ALA A 441 -12.17 -39.99 -5.17
N TYR A 442 -11.49 -40.35 -4.08
CA TYR A 442 -10.06 -40.18 -3.91
C TYR A 442 -9.34 -41.43 -4.43
N TYR A 443 -8.40 -41.25 -5.34
CA TYR A 443 -7.55 -42.32 -5.82
C TYR A 443 -6.25 -42.32 -5.01
N ASN A 444 -5.64 -43.47 -4.78
CA ASN A 444 -4.21 -43.54 -4.47
C ASN A 444 -3.58 -44.62 -5.35
N ARG A 445 -2.27 -44.83 -5.25
CA ARG A 445 -1.56 -45.83 -6.09
C ARG A 445 -2.09 -47.27 -5.98
N HIS A 446 -2.95 -47.59 -5.00
CA HIS A 446 -3.37 -48.95 -4.67
C HIS A 446 -4.89 -49.15 -4.47
N SER A 447 -5.70 -48.08 -4.43
CA SER A 447 -7.13 -48.17 -4.09
C SER A 447 -7.91 -46.89 -4.41
N THR A 448 -9.21 -47.04 -4.71
CA THR A 448 -10.18 -45.94 -4.85
C THR A 448 -11.02 -45.84 -3.58
N PHE A 449 -11.27 -44.61 -3.14
CA PHE A 449 -11.87 -44.28 -1.87
C PHE A 449 -12.99 -43.26 -2.05
N ASN A 450 -14.23 -43.66 -1.81
CA ASN A 450 -15.38 -42.79 -1.97
C ASN A 450 -15.74 -42.09 -0.65
N TYR A 451 -16.03 -40.79 -0.70
CA TYR A 451 -16.49 -39.99 0.43
C TYR A 451 -17.55 -38.96 0.00
N ASN A 452 -18.33 -38.46 0.96
CA ASN A 452 -19.40 -37.50 0.71
C ASN A 452 -18.90 -36.04 0.87
N THR A 453 -19.45 -35.13 0.09
CA THR A 453 -19.18 -33.68 0.21
C THR A 453 -20.47 -32.88 0.36
N TYR A 454 -20.37 -31.77 1.11
CA TYR A 454 -21.46 -30.80 1.30
C TYR A 454 -21.26 -29.51 0.51
N LEU A 455 -20.07 -29.32 -0.08
CA LEU A 455 -19.72 -28.09 -0.76
C LEU A 455 -20.39 -28.00 -2.12
N THR A 456 -21.07 -26.89 -2.36
CA THR A 456 -21.42 -26.46 -3.71
C THR A 456 -20.44 -25.38 -4.14
N ASN A 457 -20.10 -25.27 -5.42
CA ASN A 457 -19.18 -24.23 -5.92
C ASN A 457 -19.77 -22.80 -5.81
N LYS A 458 -20.86 -22.61 -5.06
CA LYS A 458 -21.58 -21.37 -4.86
C LYS A 458 -21.35 -20.83 -3.45
N THR A 459 -21.33 -19.51 -3.35
CA THR A 459 -21.23 -18.79 -2.07
C THR A 459 -22.34 -17.75 -1.98
N LYS A 460 -22.77 -17.43 -0.77
CA LYS A 460 -23.75 -16.39 -0.46
C LYS A 460 -23.07 -15.25 0.29
N ASP A 461 -23.36 -14.01 -0.07
CA ASP A 461 -22.89 -12.86 0.70
C ASP A 461 -23.63 -12.80 2.04
N ILE A 462 -22.90 -12.60 3.14
CA ILE A 462 -23.47 -12.53 4.50
C ILE A 462 -23.16 -11.22 5.22
N SER A 463 -22.13 -10.51 4.78
CA SER A 463 -21.74 -9.24 5.38
C SER A 463 -21.33 -8.27 4.27
N ARG A 464 -21.60 -6.99 4.50
CA ARG A 464 -21.04 -5.92 3.66
C ARG A 464 -19.55 -5.68 3.95
N LYS A 465 -19.02 -6.21 5.06
CA LYS A 465 -17.64 -6.03 5.52
C LYS A 465 -16.95 -7.37 5.75
N GLY A 466 -15.76 -7.50 5.21
CA GLY A 466 -14.88 -8.64 5.45
C GLY A 466 -14.06 -8.54 6.73
N MET A 467 -13.32 -9.62 7.01
CA MET A 467 -12.43 -9.76 8.17
C MET A 467 -11.48 -8.56 8.35
N CYS A 468 -10.83 -8.10 7.27
CA CYS A 468 -9.80 -7.06 7.36
C CYS A 468 -10.40 -5.69 7.73
N SER A 469 -11.54 -5.33 7.14
CA SER A 469 -12.27 -4.11 7.51
C SER A 469 -12.75 -4.16 8.97
N ILE A 470 -13.25 -5.31 9.42
CA ILE A 470 -13.70 -5.49 10.82
C ILE A 470 -12.52 -5.35 11.79
N ILE A 471 -11.37 -5.96 11.49
CA ILE A 471 -10.15 -5.85 12.30
C ILE A 471 -9.70 -4.38 12.40
N GLN A 472 -9.61 -3.70 11.25
CA GLN A 472 -9.18 -2.32 11.19
C GLN A 472 -10.11 -1.39 11.98
N GLU A 473 -11.42 -1.54 11.82
CA GLU A 473 -12.42 -0.76 12.54
C GLU A 473 -12.34 -1.00 14.04
N LYS A 474 -12.28 -2.26 14.49
CA LYS A 474 -12.19 -2.59 15.92
C LYS A 474 -10.93 -2.03 16.57
N LEU A 475 -9.77 -2.13 15.91
CA LEU A 475 -8.51 -1.58 16.43
C LEU A 475 -8.50 -0.06 16.47
N ASN A 476 -9.05 0.60 15.44
CA ASN A 476 -9.21 2.05 15.40
C ASN A 476 -10.18 2.53 16.50
N THR A 477 -11.31 1.84 16.70
CA THR A 477 -12.24 2.14 17.79
C THR A 477 -11.61 1.94 19.16
N LEU A 478 -10.88 0.84 19.37
CA LEU A 478 -10.16 0.58 20.62
C LEU A 478 -9.18 1.72 20.94
N ASN A 479 -8.46 2.23 19.93
CA ASN A 479 -7.42 3.25 20.12
C ASN A 479 -7.90 4.70 19.96
N LYS A 480 -9.17 4.90 19.58
CA LYS A 480 -9.76 6.23 19.29
C LYS A 480 -8.99 7.05 18.26
N ASP A 481 -8.38 6.38 17.29
CA ASP A 481 -7.63 7.00 16.20
C ASP A 481 -7.89 6.23 14.88
N LYS A 482 -7.26 6.63 13.77
CA LYS A 482 -7.39 5.96 12.46
C LYS A 482 -6.08 5.37 11.94
N ASN A 483 -5.14 5.07 12.82
CA ASN A 483 -3.74 4.75 12.47
C ASN A 483 -3.45 3.23 12.39
N THR A 484 -4.46 2.40 12.12
CA THR A 484 -4.30 0.96 11.87
C THR A 484 -4.19 0.65 10.38
N LYS A 485 -3.13 -0.05 10.00
CA LYS A 485 -2.83 -0.50 8.64
C LYS A 485 -2.66 -2.02 8.61
N LEU A 486 -3.34 -2.67 7.66
CA LEU A 486 -3.05 -4.07 7.32
C LEU A 486 -2.19 -4.08 6.06
N VAL A 487 -1.19 -4.95 6.04
CA VAL A 487 -0.26 -5.15 4.93
C VAL A 487 -0.17 -6.63 4.65
N PHE A 488 -0.24 -6.99 3.36
CA PHE A 488 0.01 -8.36 2.93
C PHE A 488 1.27 -8.37 2.05
N VAL A 489 2.24 -9.21 2.42
CA VAL A 489 3.44 -9.43 1.64
C VAL A 489 3.41 -10.86 1.12
N GLU A 490 3.22 -11.00 -0.17
CA GLU A 490 3.34 -12.26 -0.89
C GLU A 490 4.82 -12.60 -1.07
N PHE A 491 5.24 -13.77 -0.61
CA PHE A 491 6.66 -14.14 -0.62
C PHE A 491 6.97 -15.42 -1.39
N GLY A 492 7.70 -15.26 -2.50
CA GLY A 492 8.07 -16.35 -3.40
C GLY A 492 7.24 -16.35 -4.69
N TYR A 493 6.29 -17.27 -4.83
CA TYR A 493 5.47 -17.41 -6.03
C TYR A 493 4.11 -16.72 -5.89
N ARG A 494 3.46 -16.45 -7.03
CA ARG A 494 2.15 -15.79 -7.08
C ARG A 494 1.04 -16.68 -6.51
N SER A 495 0.20 -16.10 -5.67
CA SER A 495 -0.95 -16.77 -5.07
C SER A 495 -2.19 -16.71 -5.96
N GLU A 496 -3.00 -17.77 -5.94
CA GLU A 496 -4.36 -17.75 -6.50
C GLU A 496 -5.32 -16.85 -5.68
N SER A 497 -4.95 -16.54 -4.44
CA SER A 497 -5.73 -15.69 -3.52
C SER A 497 -5.31 -14.22 -3.54
N ALA A 498 -4.43 -13.81 -4.48
CA ALA A 498 -3.91 -12.45 -4.57
C ALA A 498 -5.02 -11.39 -4.64
N ASP A 499 -6.07 -11.62 -5.43
CA ASP A 499 -7.18 -10.67 -5.57
C ASP A 499 -8.00 -10.50 -4.29
N ALA A 500 -8.16 -11.58 -3.52
CA ALA A 500 -8.80 -11.51 -2.21
C ALA A 500 -7.94 -10.67 -1.26
N TRP A 501 -6.63 -10.93 -1.20
CA TRP A 501 -5.71 -10.16 -0.35
C TRP A 501 -5.64 -8.69 -0.74
N LYS A 502 -5.59 -8.36 -2.03
CA LYS A 502 -5.68 -6.96 -2.52
C LYS A 502 -6.98 -6.29 -2.09
N THR A 503 -8.11 -7.01 -2.11
CA THR A 503 -9.39 -6.51 -1.61
C THR A 503 -9.35 -6.29 -0.08
N CYS A 504 -8.67 -7.16 0.66
CA CYS A 504 -8.51 -7.09 2.12
C CYS A 504 -7.66 -5.89 2.57
N VAL A 505 -6.45 -5.74 2.03
CA VAL A 505 -5.47 -4.73 2.51
C VAL A 505 -5.47 -3.44 1.67
N GLY A 506 -6.00 -3.49 0.46
CA GLY A 506 -5.92 -2.41 -0.54
C GLY A 506 -4.66 -2.49 -1.40
N ASN A 507 -4.74 -2.04 -2.65
CA ASN A 507 -3.64 -2.14 -3.63
C ASN A 507 -2.33 -1.49 -3.15
N GLY A 508 -2.40 -0.39 -2.39
CA GLY A 508 -1.21 0.29 -1.85
C GLY A 508 -0.54 -0.42 -0.67
N ASN A 509 -1.12 -1.51 -0.17
CA ASN A 509 -0.65 -2.27 0.99
C ASN A 509 -0.43 -3.76 0.68
N TYR A 510 -0.55 -4.14 -0.59
CA TYR A 510 -0.21 -5.46 -1.09
C TYR A 510 1.14 -5.39 -1.78
N PHE A 511 2.10 -6.18 -1.29
CA PHE A 511 3.46 -6.23 -1.82
C PHE A 511 3.81 -7.63 -2.28
N TYR A 512 4.66 -7.73 -3.29
CA TYR A 512 5.25 -8.97 -3.76
C TYR A 512 6.76 -8.91 -3.56
N ALA A 513 7.32 -9.95 -2.96
CA ALA A 513 8.73 -10.07 -2.69
C ALA A 513 9.28 -11.40 -3.25
N ASP A 514 10.31 -11.29 -4.08
CA ASP A 514 11.01 -12.41 -4.74
C ASP A 514 12.50 -12.45 -4.40
N ASN A 515 12.94 -11.62 -3.46
CA ASN A 515 14.32 -11.60 -2.97
C ASN A 515 14.37 -10.92 -1.59
N ARG A 516 15.54 -10.94 -0.95
CA ARG A 516 15.75 -10.37 0.38
C ARG A 516 15.52 -8.86 0.40
N GLU A 517 16.05 -8.11 -0.57
CA GLU A 517 15.93 -6.66 -0.62
C GLU A 517 14.47 -6.21 -0.81
N SER A 518 13.73 -6.86 -1.72
CA SER A 518 12.31 -6.61 -1.97
C SER A 518 11.46 -6.88 -0.72
N LEU A 519 11.78 -7.95 0.03
CA LEU A 519 11.11 -8.26 1.30
C LEU A 519 11.39 -7.17 2.34
N LEU A 520 12.66 -6.77 2.52
CA LEU A 520 13.03 -5.69 3.44
C LEU A 520 12.34 -4.38 3.06
N ASN A 521 12.35 -4.01 1.79
CA ASN A 521 11.71 -2.80 1.30
C ASN A 521 10.19 -2.81 1.53
N SER A 522 9.55 -3.97 1.37
CA SER A 522 8.11 -4.12 1.67
C SER A 522 7.81 -3.87 3.14
N PHE A 523 8.67 -4.34 4.05
CA PHE A 523 8.53 -4.09 5.50
C PHE A 523 8.76 -2.62 5.84
N LYS A 524 9.77 -1.97 5.23
CA LYS A 524 10.04 -0.54 5.39
C LYS A 524 8.86 0.33 4.93
N GLN A 525 8.29 0.02 3.77
CA GLN A 525 7.08 0.67 3.26
C GLN A 525 5.86 0.40 4.15
N ALA A 526 5.74 -0.79 4.74
CA ALA A 526 4.68 -1.13 5.67
C ALA A 526 4.69 -0.21 6.90
N ILE A 527 5.87 0.03 7.48
CA ILE A 527 6.05 0.92 8.64
C ILE A 527 6.15 2.41 8.27
N GLY A 528 6.17 2.76 6.97
CA GLY A 528 6.15 4.13 6.45
C GLY A 528 7.50 4.84 6.51
N GLU A 529 8.60 4.11 6.35
CA GLU A 529 9.97 4.67 6.22
C GLU A 529 10.18 5.43 4.89
N THR A 530 9.15 5.55 4.02
CA THR A 530 9.25 6.10 2.66
C THR A 530 8.51 7.41 2.42
N ASP A 531 7.92 8.04 3.44
CA ASP A 531 7.20 9.34 3.29
C ASP A 531 8.15 10.56 3.32
N ASP A 532 9.44 10.39 3.01
CA ASP A 532 10.43 11.48 2.98
C ASP A 532 10.34 12.40 1.75
N VAL A 533 9.51 12.05 0.75
CA VAL A 533 9.32 12.84 -0.47
C VAL A 533 7.96 13.55 -0.48
N GLY A 534 7.96 14.86 -0.76
CA GLY A 534 6.74 15.66 -0.86
C GLY A 534 5.82 15.19 -1.98
N ARG A 535 4.51 15.44 -1.82
CA ARG A 535 3.50 15.19 -2.86
C ARG A 535 3.00 16.51 -3.41
N SER A 536 3.07 16.67 -4.73
CA SER A 536 2.48 17.81 -5.44
C SER A 536 0.95 17.66 -5.47
N ILE A 537 0.25 18.79 -5.36
CA ILE A 537 -1.19 18.89 -5.62
C ILE A 537 -1.35 19.99 -6.66
N ASN A 538 -1.90 19.62 -7.81
CA ASN A 538 -2.33 20.57 -8.84
C ASN A 538 -3.75 21.05 -8.57
#